data_AF-A0A354HE95-F1
#
_entry.id   AF-A0A354HE95-F1
#
_cell.length_a   1.000
_cell.length_b   1.000
_cell.length_c   1.000
_cell.angle_alpha   90.00
_cell.angle_beta   90.00
_cell.angle_gamma   90.00
#
_symmetry.space_group_name_H-M   'P 1'
#
loop_
_entity.id
_entity.type
_entity.pdbx_description
1 polymer ?
#
loop_
_entity_poly.entity_id
_entity_poly.type
_entity_poly.pdbx_seq_one_letter_code
_entity_poly.pdbx_strand_id
1 'polypeptide(L)'
;MSINLSAVIAAQELDWGLIGSTVVTGLVVVFLILAILVLFLWLFGKIFKGIGSLQQKKEQKAAEEAAAKKAAETKKPAAPAPVQASAAPEIEYEEEDDDEIIAVIAAAIAAYGEAEGKQYRIASIKRPRNARSGWSAAGIADNMRGFTD
;
A
#
# COMPACT_ATOMS: atom_id res chain seq x y z
N MET A 1 33.31 45.07 10.66
CA MET A 1 31.94 44.70 11.05
C MET A 1 32.06 43.66 12.15
N SER A 2 32.12 44.09 13.42
CA SER A 2 32.25 43.19 14.56
C SER A 2 30.89 42.59 14.85
N ILE A 3 30.72 41.30 14.57
CA ILE A 3 29.55 40.55 15.00
C ILE A 3 29.65 40.45 16.53
N ASN A 4 28.71 41.10 17.23
CA ASN A 4 28.66 41.07 18.69
C ASN A 4 28.31 39.65 19.12
N LEU A 5 29.34 38.89 19.49
CA LEU A 5 29.22 37.49 19.89
C LEU A 5 28.22 37.30 21.05
N SER A 6 28.11 38.31 21.92
CA SER A 6 27.12 38.39 23.01
C SER A 6 25.67 38.41 22.51
N ALA A 7 25.39 39.05 21.36
CA ALA A 7 24.05 39.10 20.78
C ALA A 7 23.67 37.76 20.13
N VAL A 8 24.65 37.05 19.55
CA VAL A 8 24.45 35.70 19.00
C VAL A 8 24.23 34.67 20.10
N ILE A 9 24.96 34.77 21.22
CA ILE A 9 24.80 33.90 22.38
C ILE A 9 23.47 34.20 23.11
N ALA A 10 23.09 35.47 23.24
CA ALA A 10 21.77 35.86 23.79
C ALA A 10 20.61 35.43 22.87
N ALA A 11 20.83 35.35 21.56
CA ALA A 11 19.89 34.75 20.61
C ALA A 11 19.96 33.22 20.58
N GLN A 12 20.95 32.57 21.19
CA GLN A 12 21.04 31.11 21.31
C GLN A 12 20.25 30.58 22.52
N GLU A 13 19.91 31.45 23.48
CA GLU A 13 18.80 31.27 24.42
C GLU A 13 17.45 31.41 23.69
N LEU A 14 17.30 30.79 22.50
CA LEU A 14 15.98 30.61 21.91
C LEU A 14 15.20 29.71 22.86
N ASP A 15 14.24 30.32 23.54
CA ASP A 15 13.37 29.74 24.54
C ASP A 15 13.13 28.25 24.28
N TRP A 16 13.90 27.40 24.96
CA TRP A 16 13.75 25.95 24.89
C TRP A 16 12.31 25.54 25.23
N GLY A 17 11.63 26.35 26.05
CA GLY A 17 10.20 26.25 26.33
C GLY A 17 9.31 26.49 25.10
N LEU A 18 9.64 27.43 24.22
CA LEU A 18 8.89 27.73 22.99
C LEU A 18 9.09 26.64 21.93
N ILE A 19 10.30 26.10 21.83
CA ILE A 19 10.62 24.96 20.97
C ILE A 19 9.87 23.72 21.51
N GLY A 20 9.96 23.46 22.81
CA GLY A 20 9.24 22.38 23.48
C GLY A 20 7.72 22.49 23.30
N SER A 21 7.14 23.69 23.46
CA SER A 21 5.69 23.88 23.26
C SER A 21 5.27 23.67 21.81
N THR A 22 6.11 24.04 20.84
CA THR A 22 5.82 23.82 19.42
C THR A 22 5.85 22.33 19.06
N VAL A 23 6.82 21.59 19.61
CA VAL A 23 6.90 20.13 19.42
C VAL A 23 5.72 19.42 20.07
N VAL A 24 5.36 19.80 21.30
CA VAL A 24 4.22 19.21 22.02
C VAL A 24 2.91 19.53 21.31
N THR A 25 2.71 20.77 20.85
CA THR A 25 1.52 21.14 20.08
C THR A 25 1.45 20.41 18.75
N GLY A 26 2.58 20.24 18.04
CA GLY A 26 2.66 19.41 16.83
C GLY A 26 2.25 17.96 17.08
N LEU A 27 2.73 17.34 18.18
CA LEU A 27 2.34 15.99 18.56
C LEU A 27 0.83 15.89 18.82
N VAL A 28 0.27 16.84 19.57
CA VAL A 28 -1.17 16.90 19.86
C VAL A 28 -2.00 17.07 18.59
N VAL A 29 -1.56 17.93 17.66
CA VAL A 29 -2.24 18.16 16.37
C VAL A 29 -2.25 16.89 15.51
N VAL A 30 -1.14 16.15 15.45
CA VAL A 30 -1.07 14.88 14.72
C VAL A 30 -2.05 13.86 15.33
N PHE A 31 -2.07 13.72 16.66
CA PHE A 31 -3.04 12.83 17.33
C PHE A 31 -4.50 13.22 17.04
N LEU A 32 -4.82 14.52 17.05
CA LEU A 32 -6.15 15.02 16.71
C LEU A 32 -6.56 14.65 15.29
N ILE A 33 -5.67 14.86 14.31
CA ILE A 33 -5.95 14.52 12.91
C ILE A 33 -6.15 13.01 12.75
N LEU A 34 -5.31 12.17 13.36
CA LEU A 34 -5.46 10.72 13.32
C LEU A 34 -6.78 10.28 13.93
N ALA A 35 -7.15 10.81 15.10
CA ALA A 35 -8.41 10.49 15.76
C ALA A 35 -9.62 10.88 14.90
N ILE A 36 -9.59 12.05 14.26
CA ILE A 36 -10.64 12.52 13.36
C ILE A 36 -10.74 11.62 12.12
N LEU A 37 -9.62 11.25 11.49
CA LEU A 37 -9.60 10.35 10.33
C LEU A 37 -10.18 8.97 10.69
N VAL A 38 -9.80 8.40 11.84
CA VAL A 38 -10.36 7.14 12.33
C VAL A 38 -11.85 7.27 12.63
N LEU A 39 -12.29 8.39 13.21
CA LEU A 39 -13.72 8.66 13.46
C LEU A 39 -14.52 8.66 12.15
N PHE A 40 -14.03 9.35 11.11
CA PHE A 40 -14.67 9.35 9.80
C PHE A 40 -14.70 7.95 9.17
N LEU A 41 -13.59 7.22 9.23
CA LEU A 41 -13.53 5.85 8.75
C LEU A 41 -14.49 4.92 9.51
N TRP A 42 -14.66 5.13 10.82
CA TRP A 42 -15.62 4.41 11.65
C TRP A 42 -17.07 4.78 11.32
N LEU A 43 -17.34 6.05 11.01
CA LEU A 43 -18.66 6.52 10.62
C LEU A 43 -19.07 5.91 9.26
N PHE A 44 -18.18 5.97 8.26
CA PHE A 44 -18.38 5.28 6.99
C PHE A 44 -18.51 3.76 7.19
N GLY A 45 -17.60 3.15 7.95
CA GLY A 45 -17.64 1.73 8.27
C GLY A 45 -18.91 1.30 9.01
N LYS A 46 -19.47 2.14 9.89
CA LYS A 46 -20.72 1.90 10.62
C LYS A 46 -21.93 1.95 9.69
N ILE A 47 -21.92 2.81 8.67
CA ILE A 47 -22.96 2.86 7.64
C ILE A 47 -22.91 1.58 6.77
N PHE A 48 -21.72 1.11 6.38
CA PHE A 48 -21.55 -0.17 5.66
C PHE A 48 -21.85 -1.41 6.52
N LYS A 49 -21.51 -1.37 7.81
CA LYS A 49 -21.78 -2.48 8.76
C LYS A 49 -23.27 -2.72 9.01
N GLY A 50 -24.13 -1.71 8.78
CA GLY A 50 -25.58 -1.87 8.77
C GLY A 50 -26.11 -2.77 7.65
N ILE A 51 -25.34 -2.95 6.56
CA ILE A 51 -25.69 -3.81 5.42
C ILE A 51 -24.98 -5.18 5.54
N GLY A 52 -23.78 -5.23 6.13
CA GLY A 52 -22.99 -6.46 6.32
C GLY A 52 -23.40 -7.38 7.46
N SER A 53 -24.32 -6.97 8.36
CA SER A 53 -24.77 -7.84 9.47
C SER A 53 -25.55 -9.08 9.01
N LEU A 54 -26.00 -9.14 7.75
CA LEU A 54 -26.56 -10.35 7.14
C LEU A 54 -25.47 -11.34 6.67
N GLN A 55 -24.27 -10.86 6.32
CA GLN A 55 -23.17 -11.71 5.83
C GLN A 55 -22.42 -12.41 6.97
N GLN A 56 -22.14 -11.71 8.08
CA GLN A 56 -21.48 -12.32 9.25
C GLN A 56 -22.31 -13.46 9.88
N LYS A 57 -23.65 -13.40 9.77
CA LYS A 57 -24.53 -14.49 10.24
C LYS A 57 -24.49 -15.74 9.34
N LYS A 58 -24.09 -15.58 8.07
CA LYS A 58 -23.91 -16.68 7.11
C LYS A 58 -22.59 -17.41 7.32
N GLU A 59 -21.51 -16.68 7.63
CA GLU A 59 -20.19 -17.27 7.90
C GLU A 59 -20.17 -18.08 9.20
N GLN A 60 -20.89 -17.63 10.24
CA GLN A 60 -21.01 -18.39 11.49
C GLN A 60 -21.83 -19.68 11.34
N LYS A 61 -22.87 -19.70 10.49
CA LYS A 61 -23.64 -20.93 10.20
C LYS A 61 -22.89 -21.93 9.32
N ALA A 62 -22.02 -21.45 8.42
CA ALA A 62 -21.22 -22.32 7.56
C ALA A 62 -20.08 -23.05 8.32
N ALA A 63 -19.59 -22.47 9.41
CA ALA A 63 -18.59 -23.11 10.27
C ALA A 63 -19.17 -24.27 11.11
N GLU A 64 -20.46 -24.23 11.45
CA GLU A 64 -21.12 -25.27 12.25
C GLU A 64 -21.53 -26.50 11.42
N GLU A 65 -21.88 -26.32 10.14
CA GLU A 65 -22.22 -27.42 9.22
C GLU A 65 -20.99 -28.21 8.72
N ALA A 66 -19.81 -27.58 8.70
CA ALA A 66 -18.55 -28.24 8.36
C ALA A 66 -18.02 -29.18 9.45
N ALA A 67 -18.46 -29.00 10.71
CA ALA A 67 -18.08 -29.85 11.83
C ALA A 67 -18.89 -31.15 11.90
N ALA A 68 -20.13 -31.17 11.39
CA ALA A 68 -21.03 -32.33 11.45
C ALA A 68 -20.75 -33.41 10.38
N LYS A 69 -20.11 -33.05 9.25
CA LYS A 69 -19.80 -34.00 8.16
C LYS A 69 -18.53 -34.83 8.38
N LYS A 70 -17.76 -34.56 9.44
CA LYS A 70 -16.50 -35.28 9.74
C LYS A 70 -16.68 -36.55 10.59
N ALA A 71 -17.92 -36.94 10.92
CA ALA A 71 -18.20 -38.06 11.83
C ALA A 71 -18.86 -39.30 11.19
N ALA A 72 -19.14 -39.32 9.88
CA ALA A 72 -19.96 -40.39 9.28
C ALA A 72 -19.25 -41.38 8.34
N GLU A 73 -17.97 -41.22 7.99
CA GLU A 73 -17.31 -42.13 7.03
C GLU A 73 -16.04 -42.78 7.59
N THR A 74 -16.19 -43.44 8.74
CA THR A 74 -15.30 -44.52 9.18
C THR A 74 -15.82 -45.86 8.67
N LYS A 75 -15.30 -46.35 7.52
CA LYS A 75 -15.11 -47.79 7.21
C LYS A 75 -14.38 -48.01 5.85
N LYS A 76 -13.05 -48.14 5.92
CA LYS A 76 -12.14 -49.18 5.33
C LYS A 76 -12.62 -49.98 4.08
N PRO A 77 -11.73 -50.57 3.25
CA PRO A 77 -10.57 -50.08 2.47
C PRO A 77 -10.59 -50.50 0.97
N ALA A 78 -9.82 -49.85 0.09
CA ALA A 78 -9.05 -50.52 -0.99
C ALA A 78 -8.17 -49.50 -1.75
N ALA A 79 -6.86 -49.77 -1.81
CA ALA A 79 -5.87 -49.12 -2.68
C ALA A 79 -5.92 -49.75 -4.11
N PRO A 80 -5.28 -49.20 -5.18
CA PRO A 80 -4.19 -48.20 -5.18
C PRO A 80 -4.25 -47.02 -6.20
N ALA A 81 -3.60 -45.91 -5.82
CA ALA A 81 -2.71 -44.99 -6.59
C ALA A 81 -3.19 -44.21 -7.85
N PRO A 82 -2.56 -43.07 -8.20
CA PRO A 82 -2.35 -41.88 -7.38
C PRO A 82 -2.74 -40.54 -8.08
N VAL A 83 -3.25 -39.61 -7.28
CA VAL A 83 -3.04 -38.14 -7.22
C VAL A 83 -2.90 -37.29 -8.50
N GLN A 84 -3.88 -36.41 -8.70
CA GLN A 84 -3.81 -34.94 -8.53
C GLN A 84 -3.25 -34.15 -9.72
N ALA A 85 -4.13 -33.40 -10.37
CA ALA A 85 -3.82 -32.05 -10.81
C ALA A 85 -4.95 -31.13 -10.35
N SER A 86 -4.64 -30.41 -9.26
CA SER A 86 -5.41 -29.33 -8.67
C SER A 86 -5.77 -28.30 -9.73
N ALA A 87 -7.06 -28.12 -10.00
CA ALA A 87 -7.57 -26.93 -10.65
C ALA A 87 -7.30 -25.73 -9.73
N ALA A 88 -6.28 -24.95 -10.06
CA ALA A 88 -6.04 -23.66 -9.46
C ALA A 88 -7.14 -22.68 -9.93
N PRO A 89 -7.60 -21.75 -9.08
CA PRO A 89 -8.48 -20.68 -9.51
C PRO A 89 -7.74 -19.81 -10.52
N GLU A 90 -8.19 -19.87 -11.77
CA GLU A 90 -7.80 -18.94 -12.82
C GLU A 90 -8.28 -17.56 -12.36
N ILE A 91 -7.33 -16.73 -11.93
CA ILE A 91 -7.58 -15.31 -11.76
C ILE A 91 -7.78 -14.80 -13.18
N GLU A 92 -9.04 -14.67 -13.60
CA GLU A 92 -9.42 -13.82 -14.73
C GLU A 92 -8.93 -12.41 -14.37
N TYR A 93 -7.75 -12.07 -14.87
CA TYR A 93 -7.41 -10.67 -15.09
C TYR A 93 -8.32 -10.24 -16.22
N GLU A 94 -9.50 -9.75 -15.88
CA GLU A 94 -10.24 -8.83 -16.74
C GLU A 94 -9.21 -7.82 -17.26
N GLU A 95 -9.30 -7.45 -18.54
CA GLU A 95 -8.43 -6.47 -19.18
C GLU A 95 -8.51 -5.15 -18.40
N GLU A 96 -7.75 -5.03 -17.31
CA GLU A 96 -7.58 -3.79 -16.57
C GLU A 96 -7.13 -2.76 -17.59
N ASP A 97 -7.78 -1.59 -17.63
CA ASP A 97 -7.63 -0.59 -18.68
C ASP A 97 -6.21 0.01 -18.72
N ASP A 98 -5.23 -0.72 -19.24
CA ASP A 98 -3.85 -0.26 -19.33
C ASP A 98 -3.73 0.99 -20.20
N ASP A 99 -4.63 1.19 -21.15
CA ASP A 99 -4.68 2.39 -21.97
C ASP A 99 -4.97 3.64 -21.12
N GLU A 100 -5.83 3.54 -20.09
CA GLU A 100 -6.07 4.63 -19.14
C GLU A 100 -4.79 4.93 -18.35
N ILE A 101 -4.14 3.90 -17.83
CA ILE A 101 -2.90 4.04 -17.05
C ILE A 101 -1.77 4.63 -17.90
N ILE A 102 -1.62 4.16 -19.14
CA ILE A 102 -0.62 4.69 -20.09
C ILE A 102 -0.91 6.16 -20.39
N ALA A 103 -2.18 6.53 -20.61
CA ALA A 103 -2.57 7.91 -20.86
C ALA A 103 -2.28 8.83 -19.67
N VAL A 104 -2.60 8.40 -18.45
CA VAL A 104 -2.32 9.17 -17.22
C VAL A 104 -0.82 9.36 -17.02
N ILE A 105 -0.01 8.30 -17.20
CA ILE A 105 1.45 8.38 -17.07
C ILE A 105 2.05 9.29 -18.16
N ALA A 106 1.61 9.13 -19.42
CA ALA A 106 2.07 9.95 -20.53
C ALA A 106 1.72 11.44 -20.32
N ALA A 107 0.51 11.74 -19.82
CA ALA A 107 0.08 13.10 -19.50
C ALA A 107 0.93 13.71 -18.37
N ALA A 108 1.21 12.94 -17.31
CA ALA A 108 2.08 13.39 -16.24
C ALA A 108 3.49 13.73 -16.74
N ILE A 109 4.09 12.84 -17.55
CA ILE A 109 5.42 13.07 -18.13
C ILE A 109 5.40 14.26 -19.09
N ALA A 110 4.34 14.44 -19.88
CA ALA A 110 4.21 15.59 -20.78
C ALA A 110 4.17 16.90 -20.00
N ALA A 111 3.41 16.97 -18.89
CA ALA A 111 3.37 18.14 -18.02
C ALA A 111 4.73 18.45 -17.37
N TYR A 112 5.46 17.42 -16.92
CA TYR A 112 6.83 17.58 -16.42
C TYR A 112 7.82 17.99 -17.52
N GLY A 113 7.69 17.43 -18.73
CA GLY A 113 8.52 17.75 -19.87
C GLY A 113 8.32 19.19 -20.35
N GLU A 114 7.11 19.72 -20.27
CA GLU A 114 6.83 21.13 -20.54
C GLU A 114 7.57 22.06 -19.58
N ALA A 115 7.65 21.71 -18.30
CA ALA A 115 8.43 22.46 -17.31
C ALA A 115 9.95 22.42 -17.58
N GLU A 116 10.46 21.33 -18.15
CA GLU A 116 11.87 21.18 -18.56
C GLU A 116 12.15 21.65 -20.01
N GLY A 117 11.12 22.04 -20.77
CA GLY A 117 11.22 22.40 -22.19
C GLY A 117 11.51 21.23 -23.14
N LYS A 118 11.32 19.97 -22.71
CA LYS A 118 11.62 18.75 -23.47
C LYS A 118 10.34 18.02 -23.88
N GLN A 119 10.30 17.56 -25.12
CA GLN A 119 9.17 16.81 -25.69
C GLN A 119 9.52 15.32 -25.78
N TYR A 120 8.81 14.49 -25.02
CA TYR A 120 9.03 13.04 -24.99
C TYR A 120 8.05 12.32 -25.92
N ARG A 121 8.52 11.26 -26.58
CA ARG A 121 7.69 10.38 -27.42
C ARG A 121 7.77 8.95 -26.93
N ILE A 122 6.66 8.23 -27.02
CA ILE A 122 6.58 6.82 -26.65
C ILE A 122 7.19 5.97 -27.77
N ALA A 123 8.24 5.20 -27.46
CA ALA A 123 8.93 4.36 -28.44
C ALA A 123 8.29 2.97 -28.59
N SER A 124 7.91 2.33 -27.48
CA SER A 124 7.23 1.04 -27.49
C SER A 124 6.56 0.76 -26.15
N ILE A 125 5.43 0.06 -26.19
CA ILE A 125 4.73 -0.42 -25.00
C ILE A 125 4.75 -1.94 -25.05
N LYS A 126 5.32 -2.58 -24.02
CA LYS A 126 5.39 -4.05 -23.92
C LYS A 126 5.14 -4.46 -22.49
N ARG A 127 4.17 -5.35 -22.28
CA ARG A 127 3.97 -5.99 -20.98
C ARG A 127 4.86 -7.23 -20.87
N PRO A 128 5.77 -7.28 -19.89
CA PRO A 128 6.52 -8.51 -19.64
C PRO A 128 5.59 -9.56 -19.01
N ARG A 129 5.34 -10.65 -19.74
CA ARG A 129 4.43 -11.72 -19.30
C ARG A 129 4.90 -12.48 -18.05
N ASN A 130 6.19 -12.39 -17.69
CA ASN A 130 6.74 -13.06 -16.50
C ASN A 130 8.10 -12.52 -16.04
N ALA A 131 8.38 -11.23 -16.26
CA ALA A 131 9.64 -10.62 -15.82
C ALA A 131 9.41 -9.77 -14.56
N ARG A 132 10.38 -9.75 -13.66
CA ARG A 132 10.41 -8.80 -12.54
C ARG A 132 10.28 -7.38 -13.10
N SER A 133 9.53 -6.52 -12.43
CA SER A 133 9.35 -5.13 -12.88
C SER A 133 10.73 -4.45 -13.02
N GLY A 134 10.85 -3.54 -13.99
CA GLY A 134 12.09 -2.79 -14.20
C GLY A 134 12.54 -2.05 -12.93
N TRP A 135 11.58 -1.61 -12.10
CA TRP A 135 11.86 -1.01 -10.80
C TRP A 135 12.45 -2.01 -9.80
N SER A 136 11.89 -3.23 -9.70
CA SER A 136 12.46 -4.27 -8.85
C SER A 136 13.90 -4.62 -9.27
N ALA A 137 14.16 -4.70 -10.57
CA ALA A 137 15.50 -4.97 -11.08
C ALA A 137 16.48 -3.81 -10.82
N ALA A 138 16.06 -2.56 -11.05
CA ALA A 138 16.86 -1.36 -10.80
C ALA A 138 17.21 -1.23 -9.31
N GLY A 139 16.24 -1.45 -8.41
CA GLY A 139 16.50 -1.44 -6.97
C GLY A 139 17.53 -2.49 -6.56
N ILE A 140 17.48 -3.70 -7.13
CA ILE A 140 18.49 -4.73 -6.85
C ILE A 140 19.86 -4.28 -7.37
N ALA A 141 19.93 -3.73 -8.58
CA ALA A 141 21.19 -3.27 -9.16
C ALA A 141 21.81 -2.12 -8.34
N ASP A 142 21.01 -1.12 -7.96
CA ASP A 142 21.48 0.06 -7.23
C ASP A 142 21.85 -0.27 -5.78
N ASN A 143 21.05 -1.12 -5.10
CA ASN A 143 21.34 -1.52 -3.73
C ASN A 143 22.49 -2.53 -3.62
N MET A 144 22.81 -3.26 -4.70
CA MET A 144 23.90 -4.24 -4.72
C MET A 144 25.17 -3.74 -5.38
N ARG A 145 25.18 -2.53 -5.96
CA ARG A 145 26.42 -1.92 -6.45
C ARG A 145 27.29 -1.55 -5.25
N GLY A 146 28.53 -2.02 -5.22
CA GLY A 146 29.49 -1.65 -4.20
C GLY A 146 29.81 -0.15 -4.23
N PHE A 147 30.01 0.46 -3.06
CA PHE A 147 30.41 1.86 -2.90
C PHE A 147 31.89 2.07 -3.25
N THR A 148 32.27 1.70 -4.46
CA THR A 148 33.64 1.86 -4.96
C THR A 148 33.58 2.68 -6.24
N ASP A 149 33.32 3.98 -6.09
CA ASP A 149 33.78 5.02 -7.00
C ASP A 149 34.77 5.91 -6.24
#